data_AF-A0AAV1C067-F1
#
_entry.id   AF-A0AAV1C067-F1
#
_cell.length_a   1.000
_cell.length_b   1.000
_cell.length_c   1.000
_cell.angle_alpha   90.00
_cell.angle_beta   90.00
_cell.angle_gamma   90.00
#
_symmetry.space_group_name_H-M   'P 1'
#
loop_
_entity.id
_entity.type
_entity.pdbx_description
1 polymer ?
#
loop_
_entity_poly.entity_id
_entity_poly.type
_entity_poly.pdbx_seq_one_letter_code
_entity_poly.pdbx_strand_id
1 'polypeptide(L)'
;MVSWFTTSLISVLVDSLKGYLAQVLSFQYELSVFAIDACLHHGKITDARAERIRKHYAAKMRKSGSKDRELCVPQTVTCRVLSSNSLKTLNNSLSEKDNIQPPNININGDEVHCTKGPDESDASCNSSLVLAGLHACGDLSVTMLRTFLECDKVRSVVSIGCCYNLLSEGSNDVISSLCGFPMSDGVKTTGLELGRNARDLACQSAERWGSLGEDAGLHNFELHAFRAAFQMVLARHNPESLTKSPSIGRQGKALRRQQNQKILESSLGSSSGTDAYFAESSFRDCSVEKGGSVDRFSLFVKFCCSGFKRLGLDQLQDIDFHELWAETEPFTGWIGPYWTLRAALGPVLETLILLDRLLFLQEQGSVVEAAMLPIFDPVLSPRNVALIAKKI
;
A
#
# COMPACT_ATOMS: atom_id res chain seq x y z
N MET A 1 -14.63 -6.51 13.71
CA MET A 1 -14.63 -5.19 13.03
C MET A 1 -16.04 -4.67 12.82
N VAL A 2 -16.98 -5.46 12.26
CA VAL A 2 -18.31 -4.95 11.88
C VAL A 2 -19.25 -4.64 13.07
N SER A 3 -19.04 -5.28 14.22
CA SER A 3 -19.80 -4.99 15.47
C SER A 3 -19.69 -3.55 15.98
N TRP A 4 -18.75 -2.77 15.45
CA TRP A 4 -18.52 -1.37 15.81
C TRP A 4 -19.23 -0.37 14.88
N PHE A 5 -19.87 -0.86 13.83
CA PHE A 5 -20.63 -0.05 12.87
C PHE A 5 -22.14 -0.24 13.13
N THR A 6 -22.77 0.74 13.77
CA THR A 6 -24.23 0.85 13.90
C THR A 6 -24.86 1.50 12.66
N THR A 7 -26.16 1.26 12.45
CA THR A 7 -26.95 1.67 11.27
C THR A 7 -27.10 3.18 11.05
N SER A 8 -26.59 4.03 11.94
CA SER A 8 -26.65 5.50 11.84
C SER A 8 -25.29 6.14 11.53
N LEU A 9 -24.28 5.34 11.15
CA LEU A 9 -22.92 5.80 10.90
C LEU A 9 -22.64 5.91 9.39
N ILE A 10 -22.12 7.06 8.99
CA ILE A 10 -21.48 7.22 7.69
C ILE A 10 -20.04 6.70 7.80
N SER A 11 -19.70 5.69 7.02
CA SER A 11 -18.37 5.08 7.02
C SER A 11 -17.52 5.68 5.90
N VAL A 12 -16.47 6.41 6.26
CA VAL A 12 -15.50 6.93 5.28
C VAL A 12 -14.33 5.96 5.22
N LEU A 13 -14.23 5.23 4.11
CA LEU A 13 -13.12 4.35 3.82
C LEU A 13 -12.04 5.12 3.07
N VAL A 14 -10.91 5.35 3.73
CA VAL A 14 -9.76 6.04 3.16
C VAL A 14 -8.74 5.01 2.69
N ASP A 15 -8.28 5.13 1.45
CA ASP A 15 -7.48 4.11 0.73
C ASP A 15 -8.24 2.80 0.51
N SER A 16 -9.41 2.93 -0.12
CA SER A 16 -10.32 1.81 -0.37
C SER A 16 -9.75 0.75 -1.33
N LEU A 17 -8.65 1.05 -2.03
CA LEU A 17 -8.05 0.22 -3.07
C LEU A 17 -9.11 -0.17 -4.12
N LYS A 18 -9.34 -1.47 -4.31
CA LYS A 18 -10.37 -1.98 -5.23
C LYS A 18 -11.79 -1.95 -4.63
N GLY A 19 -11.96 -1.29 -3.50
CA GLY A 19 -13.24 -1.02 -2.84
C GLY A 19 -13.95 -2.23 -2.25
N TYR A 20 -13.28 -3.38 -2.04
CA TYR A 20 -13.96 -4.61 -1.57
C TYR A 20 -14.68 -4.42 -0.24
N LEU A 21 -14.03 -3.81 0.75
CA LEU A 21 -14.67 -3.52 2.04
C LEU A 21 -15.85 -2.57 1.85
N ALA A 22 -15.73 -1.57 0.98
CA ALA A 22 -16.81 -0.63 0.68
C ALA A 22 -18.05 -1.36 0.16
N GLN A 23 -17.85 -2.30 -0.77
CA GLN A 23 -18.95 -3.13 -1.28
C GLN A 23 -19.63 -3.92 -0.16
N VAL A 24 -18.85 -4.57 0.71
CA VAL A 24 -19.40 -5.39 1.78
C VAL A 24 -20.17 -4.53 2.79
N LEU A 25 -19.59 -3.43 3.26
CA LEU A 25 -20.25 -2.54 4.21
C LEU A 25 -21.56 -1.95 3.64
N SER A 26 -21.58 -1.55 2.37
CA SER A 26 -22.79 -1.00 1.76
C SER A 26 -23.85 -2.04 1.42
N PHE A 27 -23.50 -3.13 0.73
CA PHE A 27 -24.50 -4.09 0.24
C PHE A 27 -24.91 -5.14 1.28
N GLN A 28 -24.03 -5.53 2.20
CA GLN A 28 -24.33 -6.55 3.21
C GLN A 28 -24.79 -5.95 4.54
N TYR A 29 -24.21 -4.82 4.92
CA TYR A 29 -24.52 -4.16 6.20
C TYR A 29 -25.36 -2.89 6.05
N GLU A 30 -25.74 -2.54 4.81
CA GLU A 30 -26.61 -1.39 4.50
C GLU A 30 -26.07 -0.06 5.05
N LEU A 31 -24.74 0.08 5.11
CA LEU A 31 -24.08 1.30 5.58
C LEU A 31 -23.85 2.27 4.43
N SER A 32 -24.02 3.57 4.73
CA SER A 32 -23.56 4.63 3.84
C SER A 32 -22.04 4.68 3.87
N VAL A 33 -21.41 4.48 2.70
CA VAL A 33 -19.96 4.38 2.59
C VAL A 33 -19.42 5.35 1.56
N PHE A 34 -18.43 6.13 1.97
CA PHE A 34 -17.62 6.96 1.08
C PHE A 34 -16.25 6.31 0.89
N ALA A 35 -15.97 5.84 -0.31
CA ALA A 35 -14.71 5.22 -0.68
C ALA A 35 -13.77 6.28 -1.28
N ILE A 36 -12.77 6.71 -0.50
CA ILE A 36 -11.76 7.69 -0.89
C ILE A 36 -10.51 6.96 -1.38
N ASP A 37 -10.02 7.32 -2.57
CA ASP A 37 -8.76 6.81 -3.11
C ASP A 37 -8.03 7.91 -3.89
N ALA A 38 -6.70 7.94 -3.82
CA ALA A 38 -5.88 8.89 -4.58
C ALA A 38 -5.80 8.52 -6.08
N CYS A 39 -6.12 7.27 -6.44
CA CYS A 39 -6.05 6.74 -7.78
C CYS A 39 -7.44 6.67 -8.44
N LEU A 40 -7.64 7.47 -9.49
CA LEU A 40 -8.88 7.46 -10.28
C LEU A 40 -9.23 6.06 -10.84
N HIS A 41 -8.22 5.27 -11.19
CA HIS A 41 -8.44 3.91 -11.70
C HIS A 41 -9.07 3.00 -10.63
N HIS A 42 -8.64 3.13 -9.37
CA HIS A 42 -9.24 2.40 -8.25
C HIS A 42 -10.67 2.84 -7.97
N GLY A 43 -10.96 4.15 -8.04
CA GLY A 43 -12.32 4.69 -8.00
C GLY A 43 -13.22 4.06 -9.06
N LYS A 44 -12.79 4.11 -10.34
CA LYS A 44 -13.53 3.49 -11.47
C LYS A 44 -13.76 1.99 -11.29
N ILE A 45 -12.79 1.24 -10.76
CA ILE A 45 -12.96 -0.19 -10.46
C ILE A 45 -14.04 -0.39 -9.39
N THR A 46 -14.02 0.43 -8.35
CA THR A 46 -14.97 0.38 -7.24
C THR A 46 -16.39 0.68 -7.73
N ASP A 47 -16.59 1.71 -8.55
CA ASP A 47 -17.89 2.05 -9.15
C ASP A 47 -18.41 0.93 -10.06
N ALA A 48 -17.57 0.45 -10.99
CA ALA A 48 -17.95 -0.61 -11.92
C ALA A 48 -18.28 -1.92 -11.21
N ARG A 49 -17.68 -2.17 -10.03
CA ARG A 49 -18.03 -3.29 -9.18
C ARG A 49 -19.34 -3.07 -8.44
N ALA A 50 -19.55 -1.88 -7.89
CA ALA A 50 -20.79 -1.52 -7.21
C ALA A 50 -22.00 -1.66 -8.13
N GLU A 51 -21.89 -1.21 -9.37
CA GLU A 51 -22.94 -1.36 -10.39
C GLU A 51 -23.26 -2.83 -10.70
N ARG A 52 -22.25 -3.70 -10.77
CA ARG A 52 -22.46 -5.13 -11.00
C ARG A 52 -23.17 -5.80 -9.82
N ILE A 53 -22.75 -5.48 -8.60
CA ILE A 53 -23.35 -6.03 -7.37
C ILE A 53 -24.80 -5.52 -7.24
N ARG A 54 -25.04 -4.23 -7.45
CA ARG A 54 -26.37 -3.63 -7.44
C ARG A 54 -27.33 -4.33 -8.41
N LYS A 55 -26.90 -4.55 -9.66
CA LYS A 55 -27.70 -5.29 -10.66
C LYS A 55 -28.00 -6.72 -10.22
N HIS A 56 -27.04 -7.40 -9.61
CA HIS A 56 -27.24 -8.76 -9.09
C HIS A 56 -28.30 -8.80 -7.97
N TYR A 57 -28.20 -7.91 -6.98
CA TYR A 57 -29.16 -7.83 -5.88
C TYR A 57 -30.55 -7.41 -6.38
N ALA A 58 -30.64 -6.43 -7.29
CA ALA A 58 -31.90 -6.03 -7.90
C ALA A 58 -32.58 -7.18 -8.66
N ALA A 59 -31.80 -7.97 -9.42
CA ALA A 59 -32.33 -9.16 -10.10
C ALA A 59 -32.81 -10.24 -9.12
N LYS A 60 -32.12 -10.41 -7.99
CA LYS A 60 -32.50 -11.36 -6.94
C LYS A 60 -33.79 -10.92 -6.23
N MET A 61 -33.93 -9.64 -5.88
CA MET A 61 -35.13 -9.06 -5.25
C MET A 61 -36.38 -9.22 -6.12
N ARG A 62 -36.24 -8.98 -7.43
CA ARG A 62 -37.32 -9.20 -8.41
C ARG A 62 -37.80 -10.66 -8.45
N LYS A 63 -36.88 -11.62 -8.29
CA LYS A 63 -37.20 -13.06 -8.27
C LYS A 63 -37.84 -13.51 -6.96
N SER A 64 -37.55 -12.86 -5.84
CA SER A 64 -38.10 -13.20 -4.52
C SER A 64 -39.41 -12.48 -4.17
N GLY A 65 -39.92 -11.60 -5.02
CA GLY A 65 -41.17 -10.86 -4.77
C GLY A 65 -41.09 -9.86 -3.61
N SER A 66 -39.88 -9.49 -3.18
CA SER A 66 -39.67 -8.49 -2.12
C SER A 66 -39.89 -7.08 -2.68
N LYS A 67 -40.47 -6.17 -1.88
CA LYS A 67 -40.57 -4.74 -2.24
C LYS A 67 -39.19 -4.19 -2.62
N ASP A 68 -39.16 -3.29 -3.62
CA ASP A 68 -37.95 -2.55 -4.01
C ASP A 68 -37.43 -1.78 -2.80
N ARG A 69 -36.39 -2.33 -2.16
CA ARG A 69 -35.63 -1.64 -1.12
C ARG A 69 -34.47 -0.93 -1.80
N GLU A 70 -34.32 0.36 -1.55
CA GLU A 70 -33.20 1.13 -2.09
C GLU A 70 -31.89 0.62 -1.48
N LEU A 71 -30.99 0.14 -2.34
CA LEU A 71 -29.70 -0.40 -1.91
C LEU A 71 -28.74 0.76 -1.67
N CYS A 72 -28.09 0.80 -0.50
CA CYS A 72 -26.95 1.67 -0.29
C CYS A 72 -25.81 1.21 -1.23
N VAL A 73 -25.43 2.09 -2.14
CA VAL A 73 -24.30 1.90 -3.05
C VAL A 73 -23.14 2.74 -2.51
N PRO A 74 -21.91 2.21 -2.41
CA PRO A 74 -20.79 3.01 -1.96
C PRO A 74 -20.55 4.16 -2.94
N GLN A 75 -20.42 5.38 -2.42
CA GLN A 75 -20.05 6.54 -3.22
C GLN A 75 -18.53 6.65 -3.28
N THR A 76 -17.96 6.70 -4.48
CA THR A 76 -16.51 6.87 -4.63
C THR A 76 -16.14 8.33 -4.74
N VAL A 77 -15.04 8.69 -4.10
CA VAL A 77 -14.43 10.02 -4.20
C VAL A 77 -12.96 9.82 -4.54
N THR A 78 -12.53 10.36 -5.67
CA THR A 78 -11.11 10.35 -6.03
C THR A 78 -10.45 11.62 -5.49
N CYS A 79 -9.58 11.49 -4.50
CA CYS A 79 -8.91 12.63 -3.88
C CYS A 79 -7.58 12.20 -3.24
N ARG A 80 -6.56 13.04 -3.34
CA ARG A 80 -5.39 12.97 -2.46
C ARG A 80 -5.70 13.68 -1.16
N VAL A 81 -5.81 12.91 -0.08
CA VAL A 81 -5.91 13.47 1.26
C VAL A 81 -4.52 13.92 1.69
N LEU A 82 -4.30 15.24 1.66
CA LEU A 82 -3.01 15.85 1.99
C LEU A 82 -2.97 16.43 3.41
N SER A 83 -4.13 16.65 4.04
CA SER A 83 -4.22 17.25 5.37
C SER A 83 -5.53 16.87 6.09
N SER A 84 -5.58 17.13 7.39
CA SER A 84 -6.81 16.98 8.18
C SER A 84 -7.91 17.92 7.69
N ASN A 85 -7.54 19.13 7.25
CA ASN A 85 -8.48 20.09 6.67
C ASN A 85 -9.13 19.57 5.38
N SER A 86 -8.38 18.90 4.50
CA SER A 86 -8.95 18.27 3.30
C SER A 86 -10.04 17.26 3.65
N LEU A 87 -9.80 16.42 4.67
CA LEU A 87 -10.76 15.45 5.18
C LEU A 87 -11.97 16.13 5.85
N LYS A 88 -11.75 17.21 6.62
CA LYS A 88 -12.84 18.00 7.24
C LYS A 88 -13.72 18.67 6.19
N THR A 89 -13.14 19.26 5.15
CA THR A 89 -13.90 19.89 4.05
C THR A 89 -14.71 18.86 3.29
N LEU A 90 -14.10 17.73 2.92
CA LEU A 90 -14.83 16.60 2.35
C LEU A 90 -15.99 16.20 3.25
N ASN A 91 -15.75 16.05 4.55
CA ASN A 91 -16.78 15.69 5.50
C ASN A 91 -17.98 16.66 5.55
N ASN A 92 -17.70 17.96 5.50
CA ASN A 92 -18.76 18.98 5.47
C ASN A 92 -19.57 18.90 4.18
N SER A 93 -18.93 18.73 3.02
CA SER A 93 -19.63 18.55 1.74
C SER A 93 -20.43 17.24 1.66
N LEU A 94 -20.01 16.20 2.38
CA LEU A 94 -20.73 14.92 2.43
C LEU A 94 -21.96 14.97 3.35
N SER A 95 -21.99 15.88 4.33
CA SER A 95 -23.14 16.09 5.22
C SER A 95 -24.31 16.80 4.51
N GLU A 96 -24.06 17.53 3.43
CA GLU A 96 -25.07 18.35 2.72
C GLU A 96 -25.82 17.58 1.60
N LYS A 97 -25.48 16.32 1.33
CA LYS A 97 -25.89 15.58 0.11
C LYS A 97 -27.00 14.54 0.28
N ASP A 98 -27.95 14.75 1.19
CA ASP A 98 -29.18 13.96 1.21
C ASP A 98 -30.09 14.19 -0.03
N ASN A 99 -29.72 15.08 -0.97
CA ASN A 99 -30.41 15.23 -2.25
C ASN A 99 -29.46 15.28 -3.46
N ILE A 100 -29.47 14.18 -4.23
CA ILE A 100 -29.21 14.00 -5.67
C ILE A 100 -27.88 14.53 -6.27
N GLN A 101 -27.10 13.56 -6.78
CA GLN A 101 -25.88 13.60 -7.63
C GLN A 101 -24.50 13.80 -6.95
N PRO A 102 -23.50 12.97 -7.31
CA PRO A 102 -22.14 13.08 -6.77
C PRO A 102 -21.45 14.34 -7.30
N PRO A 103 -20.69 15.07 -6.46
CA PRO A 103 -19.94 16.21 -6.93
C PRO A 103 -18.71 15.70 -7.71
N ASN A 104 -18.46 16.27 -8.89
CA ASN A 104 -17.14 16.23 -9.52
C ASN A 104 -16.20 17.12 -8.68
N ILE A 105 -15.74 16.63 -7.53
CA ILE A 105 -14.76 17.37 -6.72
C ILE A 105 -13.38 17.11 -7.33
N ASN A 106 -12.91 18.07 -8.11
CA ASN A 106 -11.55 18.08 -8.63
C ASN A 106 -10.66 18.82 -7.62
N ILE A 107 -10.04 18.10 -6.69
CA ILE A 107 -9.11 18.69 -5.71
C ILE A 107 -7.72 18.76 -6.34
N ASN A 108 -7.39 19.89 -6.96
CA ASN A 108 -6.03 20.24 -7.37
C ASN A 108 -5.61 21.55 -6.68
N GLY A 109 -4.55 21.52 -5.89
CA GLY A 109 -3.88 22.71 -5.35
C GLY A 109 -4.55 23.32 -4.11
N ASP A 110 -3.72 23.96 -3.27
CA ASP A 110 -3.99 24.43 -1.90
C ASP A 110 -5.06 25.54 -1.72
N GLU A 111 -5.94 25.77 -2.70
CA GLU A 111 -7.03 26.75 -2.56
C GLU A 111 -8.37 26.19 -3.05
N VAL A 112 -9.29 26.00 -2.10
CA VAL A 112 -10.69 25.66 -2.38
C VAL A 112 -11.52 26.93 -2.32
N HIS A 113 -11.94 27.44 -3.48
CA HIS A 113 -12.95 28.49 -3.55
C HIS A 113 -14.36 27.86 -3.47
N CYS A 114 -14.99 27.95 -2.30
CA CYS A 114 -16.43 27.70 -2.16
C CYS A 114 -17.19 28.97 -2.54
N THR A 115 -17.91 28.97 -3.65
CA THR A 115 -18.92 30.00 -3.93
C THR A 115 -20.11 29.78 -2.99
N LYS A 116 -20.28 30.66 -1.99
CA LYS A 116 -21.44 30.66 -1.10
C LYS A 116 -22.71 30.92 -1.91
N GLY A 117 -23.63 29.95 -1.95
CA GLY A 117 -25.03 30.20 -2.28
C GLY A 117 -25.77 30.85 -1.10
N PRO A 118 -26.91 31.52 -1.32
CA PRO A 118 -27.61 32.26 -0.28
C PRO A 118 -28.26 31.31 0.74
N ASP A 119 -28.35 31.79 1.98
CA ASP A 119 -28.96 31.19 3.17
C ASP A 119 -30.24 30.39 2.90
N GLU A 120 -30.40 29.22 3.55
CA GLU A 120 -31.56 28.90 4.40
C GLU A 120 -31.56 27.48 5.02
N SER A 121 -31.92 27.45 6.31
CA SER A 121 -32.39 26.34 7.16
C SER A 121 -31.37 25.38 7.81
N ASP A 122 -31.02 25.69 9.06
CA ASP A 122 -30.44 24.80 10.07
C ASP A 122 -31.39 23.61 10.36
N ALA A 123 -31.21 22.52 9.62
CA ALA A 123 -31.58 21.19 10.09
C ALA A 123 -30.27 20.44 10.37
N SER A 124 -29.77 20.49 11.60
CA SER A 124 -28.52 19.83 11.98
C SER A 124 -28.66 18.31 11.86
N CYS A 125 -28.28 17.75 10.72
CA CYS A 125 -28.09 16.31 10.58
C CYS A 125 -26.86 15.92 11.44
N ASN A 126 -27.12 15.42 12.64
CA ASN A 126 -26.12 14.89 13.58
C ASN A 126 -25.55 13.54 13.07
N SER A 127 -24.97 13.54 11.87
CA SER A 127 -24.35 12.35 11.31
C SER A 127 -22.98 12.11 11.98
N SER A 128 -22.87 10.95 12.62
CA SER A 128 -21.60 10.46 13.17
C SER A 128 -20.83 9.69 12.10
N LEU A 129 -19.51 9.83 12.10
CA LEU A 129 -18.63 9.19 11.12
C LEU A 129 -17.65 8.22 11.75
N VAL A 130 -17.31 7.20 10.97
CA VAL A 130 -16.16 6.32 11.21
C VAL A 130 -15.15 6.52 10.10
N LEU A 131 -13.91 6.86 10.44
CA LEU A 131 -12.79 6.81 9.51
C LEU A 131 -12.20 5.40 9.54
N ALA A 132 -12.06 4.75 8.38
CA ALA A 132 -11.44 3.44 8.31
C ALA A 132 -10.43 3.36 7.16
N GLY A 133 -9.20 2.97 7.46
CA GLY A 133 -8.11 2.84 6.50
C GLY A 133 -7.44 1.49 6.66
N LEU A 134 -7.56 0.63 5.65
CA LEU A 134 -7.00 -0.74 5.71
C LEU A 134 -5.55 -0.83 5.24
N HIS A 135 -5.07 0.20 4.53
CA HIS A 135 -3.72 0.32 4.05
C HIS A 135 -3.28 1.79 4.08
N ALA A 136 -3.57 2.52 5.17
CA ALA A 136 -3.26 3.93 5.26
C ALA A 136 -1.74 4.18 5.11
N CYS A 137 -1.31 4.53 3.90
CA CYS A 137 0.09 4.62 3.52
C CYS A 137 0.76 5.88 4.08
N GLY A 138 1.92 5.75 4.73
CA GLY A 138 2.70 6.89 5.24
C GLY A 138 1.85 7.83 6.10
N ASP A 139 1.97 9.13 5.80
CA ASP A 139 1.31 10.22 6.53
C ASP A 139 -0.21 10.24 6.39
N LEU A 140 -0.80 9.42 5.52
CA LEU A 140 -2.25 9.24 5.49
C LEU A 140 -2.75 8.65 6.82
N SER A 141 -2.02 7.68 7.38
CA SER A 141 -2.36 7.08 8.67
C SER A 141 -2.36 8.11 9.80
N VAL A 142 -1.38 9.01 9.78
CA VAL A 142 -1.20 10.13 10.71
C VAL A 142 -2.34 11.13 10.58
N THR A 143 -2.63 11.53 9.34
CA THR A 143 -3.71 12.45 9.00
C THR A 143 -5.06 11.95 9.47
N MET A 144 -5.33 10.64 9.33
CA MET A 144 -6.55 10.01 9.82
C MET A 144 -6.69 10.11 11.34
N LEU A 145 -5.62 9.83 12.10
CA LEU A 145 -5.62 9.91 13.56
C LEU A 145 -5.79 11.36 14.04
N ARG A 146 -5.11 12.32 13.42
CA ARG A 146 -5.28 13.76 13.73
C ARG A 146 -6.69 14.23 13.42
N THR A 147 -7.23 13.87 12.25
CA THR A 147 -8.62 14.20 11.88
C THR A 147 -9.63 13.63 12.87
N PHE A 148 -9.42 12.40 13.33
CA PHE A 148 -10.27 11.80 14.36
C PHE A 148 -10.31 12.66 15.63
N LEU A 149 -9.16 13.13 16.12
CA LEU A 149 -9.12 13.99 17.30
C LEU A 149 -9.74 15.37 17.02
N GLU A 150 -9.37 16.01 15.92
CA GLU A 150 -9.74 17.39 15.59
C GLU A 150 -11.17 17.58 15.07
N CYS A 151 -11.88 16.53 14.66
CA CYS A 151 -13.22 16.62 14.09
C CYS A 151 -14.26 15.92 14.97
N ASP A 152 -15.23 16.67 15.51
CA ASP A 152 -16.24 16.14 16.43
C ASP A 152 -17.29 15.24 15.77
N LYS A 153 -17.47 15.39 14.45
CA LYS A 153 -18.31 14.49 13.66
C LYS A 153 -17.68 13.08 13.56
N VAL A 154 -16.35 12.97 13.62
CA VAL A 154 -15.65 11.67 13.59
C VAL A 154 -15.66 11.07 14.98
N ARG A 155 -16.48 10.03 15.18
CA ARG A 155 -16.67 9.38 16.48
C ARG A 155 -15.74 8.20 16.70
N SER A 156 -15.26 7.58 15.62
CA SER A 156 -14.34 6.45 15.70
C SER A 156 -13.36 6.43 14.52
N VAL A 157 -12.21 5.80 14.73
CA VAL A 157 -11.21 5.53 13.70
C VAL A 157 -10.71 4.08 13.76
N VAL A 158 -10.52 3.46 12.60
CA VAL A 158 -9.85 2.16 12.42
C VAL A 158 -8.70 2.37 11.43
N SER A 159 -7.47 2.34 11.91
CA SER A 159 -6.28 2.64 11.10
C SER A 159 -5.34 1.45 11.06
N ILE A 160 -5.03 0.99 9.85
CA ILE A 160 -4.03 -0.04 9.57
C ILE A 160 -2.98 0.61 8.65
N GLY A 161 -1.80 0.86 9.21
CA GLY A 161 -0.68 1.42 8.46
C GLY A 161 0.05 0.35 7.64
N CYS A 162 0.76 0.75 6.57
CA CYS A 162 1.51 -0.22 5.75
C CYS A 162 2.85 0.26 5.17
N CYS A 163 2.91 1.49 4.64
CA CYS A 163 4.10 2.07 4.00
C CYS A 163 4.82 3.05 4.94
N TYR A 164 5.43 2.54 6.00
CA TYR A 164 6.11 3.37 7.00
C TYR A 164 7.32 4.11 6.45
N ASN A 165 7.94 3.60 5.39
CA ASN A 165 9.00 4.29 4.65
C ASN A 165 8.58 5.62 4.03
N LEU A 166 7.27 5.85 3.90
CA LEU A 166 6.69 7.10 3.41
C LEU A 166 6.23 8.03 4.54
N LEU A 167 6.49 7.68 5.81
CA LEU A 167 6.24 8.61 6.91
C LEU A 167 7.25 9.75 6.86
N SER A 168 6.80 10.98 7.06
CA SER A 168 7.70 12.09 7.35
C SER A 168 8.30 11.94 8.76
N GLU A 169 9.55 12.38 8.93
CA GLU A 169 10.20 12.57 10.23
C GLU A 169 10.53 14.04 10.38
N GLY A 170 10.27 14.62 11.54
CA GLY A 170 10.81 15.93 11.86
C GLY A 170 12.31 15.83 12.13
N SER A 171 13.12 16.66 11.45
CA SER A 171 14.41 17.09 12.01
C SER A 171 14.15 18.24 13.00
N ASN A 172 15.07 18.46 13.93
CA ASN A 172 14.99 19.37 15.10
C ASN A 172 14.51 20.83 14.89
N ASP A 173 14.10 21.27 13.69
CA ASP A 173 13.63 22.62 13.41
C ASP A 173 12.14 22.70 13.00
N VAL A 174 11.36 23.25 13.93
CA VAL A 174 10.20 24.17 13.80
C VAL A 174 8.84 23.66 13.26
N ILE A 175 8.65 22.42 12.79
CA ILE A 175 7.26 21.87 12.70
C ILE A 175 7.16 20.41 13.18
N SER A 176 7.54 20.19 14.44
CA SER A 176 7.29 18.92 15.17
C SER A 176 5.80 18.49 15.13
N SER A 177 4.87 19.43 15.01
CA SER A 177 3.43 19.16 15.02
C SER A 177 2.88 18.50 13.75
N LEU A 178 3.61 18.47 12.62
CA LEU A 178 3.15 17.91 11.35
C LEU A 178 3.89 16.63 10.92
N CYS A 179 4.89 16.17 11.67
CA CYS A 179 5.62 14.97 11.30
C CYS A 179 4.77 13.69 11.42
N GLY A 180 5.11 12.69 10.62
CA GLY A 180 4.48 11.38 10.60
C GLY A 180 5.02 10.42 11.67
N PHE A 181 6.23 10.66 12.16
CA PHE A 181 6.82 10.04 13.35
C PHE A 181 7.86 11.00 13.97
N PRO A 182 7.92 11.10 15.31
CA PRO A 182 6.98 10.57 16.30
C PRO A 182 5.72 11.46 16.44
N MET A 183 4.56 10.83 16.66
CA MET A 183 3.28 11.52 16.88
C MET A 183 3.04 11.88 18.35
N SER A 184 3.32 10.95 19.26
CA SER A 184 3.06 11.10 20.69
C SER A 184 4.07 12.02 21.37
N ASP A 185 3.62 12.75 22.38
CA ASP A 185 4.53 13.56 23.20
C ASP A 185 5.47 12.65 24.01
N GLY A 186 4.98 11.49 24.46
CA GLY A 186 5.78 10.46 25.11
C GLY A 186 6.99 10.06 24.28
N VAL A 187 6.82 9.67 23.01
CA VAL A 187 7.97 9.29 22.16
C VAL A 187 8.81 10.51 21.77
N LYS A 188 8.21 11.68 21.50
CA LYS A 188 8.97 12.92 21.23
C LYS A 188 9.96 13.25 22.36
N THR A 189 9.55 13.10 23.62
CA THR A 189 10.43 13.41 24.77
C THR A 189 11.64 12.49 24.89
N THR A 190 11.60 11.30 24.26
CA THR A 190 12.76 10.40 24.22
C THR A 190 13.84 10.83 23.24
N GLY A 191 13.52 11.72 22.29
CA GLY A 191 14.41 12.10 21.19
C GLY A 191 14.65 10.98 20.18
N LEU A 192 13.77 9.96 20.13
CA LEU A 192 13.91 8.83 19.21
C LEU A 192 13.64 9.24 17.76
N GLU A 193 14.64 9.00 16.91
CA GLU A 193 14.54 9.07 15.45
C GLU A 193 14.79 7.67 14.85
N LEU A 194 13.95 7.26 13.90
CA LEU A 194 14.06 6.01 13.16
C LEU A 194 14.95 6.15 11.91
N GLY A 195 14.91 7.31 11.26
CA GLY A 195 15.56 7.51 9.97
C GLY A 195 14.90 6.71 8.83
N ARG A 196 15.43 6.87 7.62
CA ARG A 196 14.87 6.20 6.42
C ARG A 196 14.97 4.67 6.50
N ASN A 197 16.13 4.16 6.91
CA ASN A 197 16.39 2.71 6.91
C ASN A 197 15.49 1.97 7.90
N ALA A 198 15.30 2.47 9.13
CA ALA A 198 14.45 1.77 10.08
C ALA A 198 12.97 1.81 9.66
N ARG A 199 12.50 2.90 9.05
CA ARG A 199 11.16 2.96 8.44
C ARG A 199 10.98 2.00 7.25
N ASP A 200 12.02 1.84 6.42
CA ASP A 200 12.06 0.81 5.36
C ASP A 200 12.04 -0.62 5.94
N LEU A 201 12.73 -0.84 7.06
CA LEU A 201 12.73 -2.13 7.76
C LEU A 201 11.37 -2.43 8.41
N ALA A 202 10.70 -1.44 9.00
CA ALA A 202 9.34 -1.58 9.51
C ALA A 202 8.36 -2.02 8.40
N CYS A 203 8.69 -1.76 7.13
CA CYS A 203 7.93 -2.24 5.98
C CYS A 203 8.18 -3.72 5.61
N GLN A 204 9.02 -4.44 6.35
CA GLN A 204 9.20 -5.89 6.17
C GLN A 204 8.14 -6.72 6.89
N SER A 205 8.03 -7.98 6.46
CA SER A 205 7.25 -9.00 7.14
C SER A 205 8.02 -10.31 7.04
N ALA A 206 8.29 -10.90 8.20
CA ALA A 206 8.96 -12.19 8.31
C ALA A 206 8.00 -13.35 7.95
N GLU A 207 6.71 -13.19 8.22
CA GLU A 207 5.66 -14.21 8.11
C GLU A 207 5.43 -14.64 6.66
N ARG A 208 5.67 -13.75 5.69
CA ARG A 208 5.67 -14.10 4.26
C ARG A 208 6.70 -15.18 3.90
N TRP A 209 7.68 -15.43 4.75
CA TRP A 209 8.77 -16.38 4.49
C TRP A 209 8.62 -17.71 5.21
N GLY A 210 7.86 -17.76 6.31
CA GLY A 210 7.53 -19.04 6.94
C GLY A 210 6.80 -20.01 6.00
N SER A 211 6.18 -19.49 4.93
CA SER A 211 5.51 -20.28 3.89
C SER A 211 6.35 -20.50 2.61
N LEU A 212 7.57 -19.97 2.53
CA LEU A 212 8.46 -20.17 1.38
C LEU A 212 9.27 -21.46 1.59
N GLY A 213 9.25 -22.35 0.59
CA GLY A 213 10.17 -23.49 0.55
C GLY A 213 11.62 -23.04 0.37
N GLU A 214 12.56 -23.93 0.72
CA GLU A 214 14.01 -23.68 0.71
C GLU A 214 14.51 -23.09 -0.62
N ASP A 215 14.17 -23.72 -1.75
CA ASP A 215 14.57 -23.26 -3.08
C ASP A 215 14.10 -21.82 -3.38
N ALA A 216 12.86 -21.49 -2.96
CA ALA A 216 12.30 -20.17 -3.17
C ALA A 216 12.96 -19.11 -2.28
N GLY A 217 13.45 -19.52 -1.10
CA GLY A 217 14.26 -18.69 -0.21
C GLY A 217 15.63 -18.38 -0.79
N LEU A 218 16.38 -19.42 -1.18
CA LEU A 218 17.71 -19.31 -1.78
C LEU A 218 17.71 -18.43 -3.04
N HIS A 219 16.71 -18.62 -3.90
CA HIS A 219 16.57 -17.79 -5.10
C HIS A 219 16.30 -16.30 -4.78
N ASN A 220 15.55 -15.99 -3.71
CA ASN A 220 15.38 -14.60 -3.30
C ASN A 220 16.70 -13.99 -2.79
N PHE A 221 17.54 -14.76 -2.09
CA PHE A 221 18.86 -14.30 -1.67
C PHE A 221 19.75 -14.02 -2.88
N GLU A 222 19.73 -14.88 -3.89
CA GLU A 222 20.43 -14.66 -5.15
C GLU A 222 19.98 -13.35 -5.84
N LEU A 223 18.66 -13.12 -5.95
CA LEU A 223 18.14 -11.87 -6.50
C LEU A 223 18.56 -10.64 -5.69
N HIS A 224 18.64 -10.75 -4.37
CA HIS A 224 19.15 -9.67 -3.52
C HIS A 224 20.65 -9.45 -3.72
N ALA A 225 21.43 -10.51 -3.93
CA ALA A 225 22.84 -10.40 -4.29
C ALA A 225 23.04 -9.69 -5.62
N PHE A 226 22.29 -10.06 -6.67
CA PHE A 226 22.33 -9.37 -7.96
C PHE A 226 21.92 -7.89 -7.84
N ARG A 227 20.94 -7.57 -6.99
CA ARG A 227 20.56 -6.18 -6.73
C ARG A 227 21.68 -5.39 -6.07
N ALA A 228 22.38 -5.97 -5.09
CA ALA A 228 23.51 -5.33 -4.42
C ALA A 228 24.69 -5.14 -5.38
N ALA A 229 25.05 -6.18 -6.14
CA ALA A 229 26.10 -6.08 -7.15
C ALA A 229 25.75 -5.07 -8.25
N PHE A 230 24.49 -5.01 -8.69
CA PHE A 230 24.04 -3.99 -9.66
C PHE A 230 24.15 -2.56 -9.11
N GLN A 231 23.94 -2.35 -7.80
CA GLN A 231 24.20 -1.04 -7.21
C GLN A 231 25.68 -0.66 -7.28
N MET A 232 26.60 -1.61 -7.15
CA MET A 232 28.04 -1.36 -7.34
C MET A 232 28.37 -1.03 -8.81
N VAL A 233 27.74 -1.73 -9.76
CA VAL A 233 27.84 -1.40 -11.19
C VAL A 233 27.39 0.06 -11.41
N LEU A 234 26.23 0.45 -10.90
CA LEU A 234 25.74 1.83 -10.99
C LEU A 234 26.68 2.82 -10.31
N ALA A 235 27.27 2.49 -9.16
CA ALA A 235 28.19 3.37 -8.45
C ALA A 235 29.45 3.67 -9.27
N ARG A 236 30.00 2.68 -9.99
CA ARG A 236 31.20 2.87 -10.82
C ARG A 236 30.92 3.56 -12.13
N HIS A 237 29.81 3.21 -12.78
CA HIS A 237 29.58 3.57 -14.17
C HIS A 237 28.50 4.65 -14.35
N ASN A 238 27.59 4.82 -13.39
CA ASN A 238 26.51 5.82 -13.43
C ASN A 238 26.20 6.40 -12.04
N PRO A 239 27.18 7.02 -11.33
CA PRO A 239 26.98 7.49 -9.96
C PRO A 239 25.85 8.52 -9.83
N GLU A 240 25.64 9.35 -10.86
CA GLU A 240 24.52 10.29 -10.98
C GLU A 240 23.13 9.64 -10.88
N SER A 241 23.02 8.35 -11.24
CA SER A 241 21.76 7.63 -11.11
C SER A 241 21.41 7.34 -9.66
N LEU A 242 22.41 7.15 -8.78
CA LEU A 242 22.21 6.76 -7.38
C LEU A 242 21.71 7.92 -6.52
N THR A 243 22.07 9.16 -6.84
CA THR A 243 21.56 10.36 -6.14
C THR A 243 20.04 10.46 -6.21
N LYS A 244 19.43 9.91 -7.26
CA LYS A 244 17.98 9.87 -7.48
C LYS A 244 17.28 8.67 -6.84
N SER A 245 17.99 7.82 -6.10
CA SER A 245 17.45 6.59 -5.49
C SER A 245 16.59 5.76 -6.46
N PRO A 246 17.19 5.26 -7.56
CA PRO A 246 16.45 4.76 -8.71
C PRO A 246 15.76 3.42 -8.40
N SER A 247 14.58 3.18 -8.99
CA SER A 247 13.81 1.96 -8.77
C SER A 247 13.69 1.13 -10.06
N ILE A 248 14.33 -0.04 -10.05
CA ILE A 248 14.20 -1.05 -11.13
C ILE A 248 12.95 -1.95 -10.98
N GLY A 249 12.16 -1.76 -9.92
CA GLY A 249 10.97 -2.56 -9.63
C GLY A 249 11.26 -4.06 -9.38
N ARG A 250 10.22 -4.89 -9.53
CA ARG A 250 10.24 -6.33 -9.17
C ARG A 250 10.77 -7.23 -10.31
N GLN A 251 12.01 -7.01 -10.77
CA GLN A 251 12.58 -7.74 -11.92
C GLN A 251 12.58 -9.27 -11.75
N GLY A 252 12.96 -9.77 -10.58
CA GLY A 252 13.06 -11.21 -10.32
C GLY A 252 11.72 -11.96 -10.27
N LYS A 253 10.62 -11.30 -9.84
CA LYS A 253 9.30 -11.97 -9.77
C LYS A 253 8.67 -12.17 -11.14
N ALA A 254 8.93 -11.27 -12.09
CA ALA A 254 8.45 -11.41 -13.46
C ALA A 254 9.18 -12.54 -14.19
N LEU A 255 10.51 -12.61 -14.04
CA LEU A 255 11.32 -13.71 -14.58
C LEU A 255 10.92 -15.06 -13.98
N ARG A 256 10.68 -15.12 -12.65
CA ARG A 256 10.15 -16.32 -11.98
C ARG A 256 8.80 -16.77 -12.53
N ARG A 257 7.88 -15.83 -12.79
CA ARG A 257 6.59 -16.16 -13.42
C ARG A 257 6.78 -16.77 -14.80
N GLN A 258 7.66 -16.18 -15.62
CA GLN A 258 7.96 -16.69 -16.96
C GLN A 258 8.66 -18.05 -16.94
N GLN A 259 9.62 -18.27 -16.02
CA GLN A 259 10.30 -19.56 -15.87
C GLN A 259 9.36 -20.65 -15.36
N ASN A 260 8.56 -20.36 -14.32
CA ASN A 260 7.56 -21.32 -13.83
C ASN A 260 6.51 -21.63 -14.89
N GLN A 261 6.11 -20.63 -15.68
CA GLN A 261 5.19 -20.84 -16.80
C GLN A 261 5.82 -21.73 -17.87
N LYS A 262 7.09 -21.50 -18.25
CA LYS A 262 7.83 -22.38 -19.18
C LYS A 262 8.01 -23.81 -18.66
N ILE A 263 8.28 -23.99 -17.37
CA ILE A 263 8.39 -25.31 -16.74
C ILE A 263 7.04 -26.03 -16.77
N LEU A 264 5.96 -25.32 -16.43
CA LEU A 264 4.59 -25.84 -16.47
C LEU A 264 4.17 -26.19 -17.91
N GLU A 265 4.46 -25.32 -18.87
CA GLU A 265 4.24 -25.54 -20.32
C GLU A 265 5.07 -26.73 -20.85
N SER A 266 6.31 -26.90 -20.38
CA SER A 266 7.15 -28.06 -20.74
C SER A 266 6.68 -29.37 -20.11
N SER A 267 6.00 -29.30 -18.96
CA SER A 267 5.44 -30.45 -18.24
C SER A 267 4.06 -30.86 -18.77
N LEU A 268 3.34 -29.93 -19.41
CA LEU A 268 2.04 -30.15 -20.06
C LEU A 268 2.18 -30.43 -21.57
N GLY A 269 3.39 -30.29 -22.14
CA GLY A 269 3.68 -30.39 -23.57
C GLY A 269 3.87 -31.81 -24.13
N SER A 270 3.18 -32.83 -23.61
CA SER A 270 3.08 -34.14 -24.25
C SER A 270 1.70 -34.39 -24.86
N SER A 271 1.16 -33.44 -25.63
CA SER A 271 0.15 -33.74 -26.66
C SER A 271 -0.09 -32.54 -27.60
N SER A 272 0.39 -32.70 -28.84
CA SER A 272 -0.12 -32.17 -30.13
C SER A 272 -0.41 -30.67 -30.33
N GLY A 273 0.22 -30.10 -31.37
CA GLY A 273 -0.49 -29.34 -32.42
C GLY A 273 -0.33 -27.82 -32.47
N THR A 274 0.57 -27.36 -33.36
CA THR A 274 0.53 -26.18 -34.26
C THR A 274 -0.02 -24.81 -33.83
N ASP A 275 0.80 -23.80 -34.17
CA ASP A 275 0.55 -22.38 -34.50
C ASP A 275 0.19 -21.36 -33.40
N ALA A 276 1.14 -20.46 -33.12
CA ALA A 276 0.93 -19.00 -33.24
C ALA A 276 2.24 -18.21 -33.06
N TYR A 277 2.57 -17.44 -34.10
CA TYR A 277 3.56 -16.38 -34.18
C TYR A 277 3.46 -15.36 -33.03
N PHE A 278 4.58 -14.86 -32.50
CA PHE A 278 4.83 -13.40 -32.33
C PHE A 278 6.28 -13.09 -31.92
N ALA A 279 6.95 -12.39 -32.84
CA ALA A 279 8.02 -11.37 -32.69
C ALA A 279 9.28 -11.71 -31.90
N GLU A 280 10.21 -12.33 -32.61
CA GLU A 280 11.64 -12.33 -32.36
C GLU A 280 12.27 -11.01 -32.85
N SER A 281 13.03 -10.33 -32.01
CA SER A 281 14.01 -9.34 -32.47
C SER A 281 15.33 -9.48 -31.69
N SER A 282 16.25 -10.18 -32.35
CA SER A 282 17.66 -9.86 -32.49
C SER A 282 18.50 -9.64 -31.23
N PHE A 283 18.95 -10.71 -30.57
CA PHE A 283 20.30 -10.78 -29.99
C PHE A 283 20.87 -12.18 -30.16
N ARG A 284 22.07 -12.23 -30.74
CA ARG A 284 22.80 -13.43 -31.18
C ARG A 284 23.07 -14.40 -30.02
N ASP A 285 22.78 -15.66 -30.31
CA ASP A 285 23.36 -16.92 -29.85
C ASP A 285 24.06 -16.94 -28.47
N CYS A 286 23.41 -17.60 -27.52
CA CYS A 286 24.10 -18.39 -26.49
C CYS A 286 23.33 -19.71 -26.37
N SER A 287 23.93 -20.76 -26.92
CA SER A 287 23.41 -22.12 -26.95
C SER A 287 23.09 -22.59 -25.53
N VAL A 288 21.82 -22.88 -25.26
CA VAL A 288 21.37 -23.45 -23.99
C VAL A 288 21.46 -24.97 -24.12
N GLU A 289 22.56 -25.54 -23.62
CA GLU A 289 22.62 -26.98 -23.35
C GLU A 289 21.71 -27.32 -22.16
N LYS A 290 20.83 -28.30 -22.37
CA LYS A 290 20.01 -28.91 -21.33
C LYS A 290 20.91 -29.74 -20.42
N GLY A 291 21.08 -29.34 -19.16
CA GLY A 291 21.60 -30.23 -18.10
C GLY A 291 22.64 -29.67 -17.14
N GLY A 292 23.09 -28.42 -17.26
CA GLY A 292 24.05 -27.80 -16.34
C GLY A 292 23.37 -26.81 -15.37
N SER A 293 23.89 -26.68 -14.15
CA SER A 293 23.52 -25.57 -13.26
C SER A 293 23.64 -24.26 -14.04
N VAL A 294 22.58 -23.47 -14.10
CA VAL A 294 22.63 -22.17 -14.77
C VAL A 294 23.72 -21.34 -14.10
N ASP A 295 24.69 -20.88 -14.90
CA ASP A 295 25.80 -20.07 -14.42
C ASP A 295 25.29 -18.75 -13.78
N ARG A 296 25.69 -18.51 -12.52
CA ARG A 296 25.27 -17.35 -11.72
C ARG A 296 25.78 -16.05 -12.32
N PHE A 297 26.96 -16.08 -12.93
CA PHE A 297 27.52 -14.92 -13.63
C PHE A 297 26.63 -14.51 -14.82
N SER A 298 26.24 -15.47 -15.66
CA SER A 298 25.31 -15.24 -16.77
C SER A 298 23.96 -14.66 -16.32
N LEU A 299 23.44 -15.10 -15.16
CA LEU A 299 22.22 -14.54 -14.57
C LEU A 299 22.41 -13.11 -14.06
N PHE A 300 23.56 -12.83 -13.43
CA PHE A 300 23.94 -11.48 -13.01
C PHE A 300 24.00 -10.51 -14.19
N VAL A 301 24.66 -10.89 -15.29
CA VAL A 301 24.72 -10.07 -16.52
C VAL A 301 23.32 -9.77 -17.05
N LYS A 302 22.44 -10.78 -17.14
CA LYS A 302 21.04 -10.59 -17.54
C LYS A 302 20.29 -9.65 -16.59
N PHE A 303 20.56 -9.73 -15.29
CA PHE A 303 19.98 -8.84 -14.29
C PHE A 303 20.40 -7.39 -14.55
N CYS A 304 21.69 -7.13 -14.74
CA CYS A 304 22.24 -5.80 -15.04
C CYS A 304 21.66 -5.22 -16.32
N CYS A 305 21.64 -5.98 -17.42
CA CYS A 305 21.06 -5.56 -18.69
C CYS A 305 19.59 -5.16 -18.54
N SER A 306 18.81 -5.94 -17.78
CA SER A 306 17.42 -5.61 -17.48
C SER A 306 17.33 -4.35 -16.61
N GLY A 307 18.21 -4.20 -15.62
CA GLY A 307 18.29 -3.05 -14.72
C GLY A 307 18.51 -1.75 -15.49
N PHE A 308 19.56 -1.69 -16.33
CA PHE A 308 19.86 -0.54 -17.18
C PHE A 308 18.69 -0.13 -18.06
N LYS A 309 18.08 -1.10 -18.76
CA LYS A 309 16.90 -0.85 -19.61
C LYS A 309 15.75 -0.21 -18.84
N ARG A 310 15.52 -0.62 -17.58
CA ARG A 310 14.45 -0.05 -16.75
C ARG A 310 14.76 1.34 -16.20
N LEU A 311 16.05 1.67 -16.10
CA LEU A 311 16.49 3.00 -15.72
C LEU A 311 16.56 3.96 -16.92
N GLY A 312 16.28 3.48 -18.14
CA GLY A 312 16.45 4.26 -19.36
C GLY A 312 17.91 4.65 -19.60
N LEU A 313 18.84 3.85 -19.08
CA LEU A 313 20.26 4.03 -19.27
C LEU A 313 20.72 3.14 -20.41
N ASP A 314 21.44 3.72 -21.37
CA ASP A 314 22.14 2.95 -22.38
C ASP A 314 23.20 2.08 -21.69
N GLN A 315 23.32 0.82 -22.11
CA GLN A 315 24.41 -0.01 -21.63
C GLN A 315 25.72 0.65 -22.07
N LEU A 316 26.54 1.02 -21.10
CA LEU A 316 27.88 1.52 -21.40
C LEU A 316 28.64 0.40 -22.11
N GLN A 317 29.19 0.74 -23.28
CA GLN A 317 30.22 -0.08 -23.89
C GLN A 317 31.39 -0.12 -22.89
N ASP A 318 31.96 -1.31 -22.67
CA ASP A 318 33.12 -1.57 -21.78
C ASP A 318 32.85 -1.76 -20.28
N ILE A 319 31.65 -2.22 -19.86
CA ILE A 319 31.49 -2.74 -18.48
C ILE A 319 32.10 -4.15 -18.38
N ASP A 320 33.18 -4.29 -17.60
CA ASP A 320 33.70 -5.60 -17.22
C ASP A 320 32.83 -6.22 -16.11
N PHE A 321 31.76 -6.90 -16.51
CA PHE A 321 30.91 -7.63 -15.57
C PHE A 321 31.64 -8.77 -14.86
N HIS A 322 32.69 -9.34 -15.48
CA HIS A 322 33.40 -10.48 -14.93
C HIS A 322 34.22 -10.05 -13.72
N GLU A 323 34.97 -8.95 -13.82
CA GLU A 323 35.69 -8.35 -12.68
C GLU A 323 34.72 -7.97 -11.55
N LEU A 324 33.62 -7.28 -11.90
CA LEU A 324 32.60 -6.87 -10.93
C LEU A 324 31.93 -8.06 -10.23
N TRP A 325 31.64 -9.14 -10.95
CA TRP A 325 31.08 -10.35 -10.35
C TRP A 325 32.10 -11.04 -9.45
N ALA A 326 33.35 -11.20 -9.89
CA ALA A 326 34.41 -11.81 -9.09
C ALA A 326 34.64 -11.07 -7.76
N GLU A 327 34.49 -9.75 -7.74
CA GLU A 327 34.57 -8.95 -6.51
C GLU A 327 33.35 -9.13 -5.60
N THR A 328 32.15 -9.28 -6.16
CA THR A 328 30.89 -9.27 -5.40
C THR A 328 30.39 -10.65 -4.99
N GLU A 329 30.74 -11.69 -5.75
CA GLU A 329 30.35 -13.07 -5.52
C GLU A 329 30.69 -13.61 -4.11
N PRO A 330 31.89 -13.32 -3.54
CA PRO A 330 32.23 -13.74 -2.18
C PRO A 330 31.25 -13.21 -1.12
N PHE A 331 30.58 -12.08 -1.40
CA PHE A 331 29.64 -11.47 -0.47
C PHE A 331 28.22 -12.03 -0.59
N THR A 332 27.92 -12.87 -1.60
CA THR A 332 26.58 -13.42 -1.82
C THR A 332 26.09 -14.27 -0.63
N GLY A 333 27.00 -14.96 0.06
CA GLY A 333 26.69 -15.75 1.25
C GLY A 333 26.19 -14.93 2.45
N TRP A 334 26.54 -13.64 2.51
CA TRP A 334 26.11 -12.74 3.60
C TRP A 334 24.66 -12.26 3.46
N ILE A 335 24.08 -12.37 2.26
CA ILE A 335 22.71 -11.92 2.03
C ILE A 335 21.71 -12.65 2.93
N GLY A 336 21.86 -13.95 3.14
CA GLY A 336 20.98 -14.73 4.03
C GLY A 336 20.98 -14.22 5.48
N PRO A 337 22.16 -14.12 6.13
CA PRO A 337 22.30 -13.52 7.47
C PRO A 337 21.74 -12.09 7.58
N TYR A 338 22.12 -11.18 6.69
CA TYR A 338 21.61 -9.79 6.71
C TYR A 338 20.10 -9.73 6.51
N TRP A 339 19.59 -10.58 5.61
CA TRP A 339 18.16 -10.68 5.38
C TRP A 339 17.42 -11.19 6.62
N THR A 340 17.98 -12.18 7.32
CA THR A 340 17.42 -12.73 8.56
C THR A 340 17.36 -11.67 9.65
N LEU A 341 18.41 -10.87 9.83
CA LEU A 341 18.42 -9.73 10.74
C LEU A 341 17.33 -8.71 10.37
N ARG A 342 17.20 -8.38 9.08
CA ARG A 342 16.16 -7.49 8.58
C ARG A 342 14.74 -8.04 8.85
N ALA A 343 14.54 -9.34 8.73
CA ALA A 343 13.26 -9.99 9.04
C ALA A 343 12.95 -9.95 10.54
N ALA A 344 13.94 -10.16 11.41
CA ALA A 344 13.78 -10.11 12.86
C ALA A 344 13.52 -8.68 13.38
N LEU A 345 14.18 -7.67 12.81
CA LEU A 345 14.05 -6.27 13.23
C LEU A 345 12.78 -5.59 12.71
N GLY A 346 12.24 -6.03 11.57
CA GLY A 346 11.06 -5.43 10.95
C GLY A 346 9.86 -5.29 11.90
N PRO A 347 9.39 -6.38 12.54
CA PRO A 347 8.27 -6.34 13.47
C PRO A 347 8.52 -5.46 14.70
N VAL A 348 9.76 -5.40 15.19
CA VAL A 348 10.14 -4.53 16.32
C VAL A 348 9.94 -3.06 15.94
N LEU A 349 10.45 -2.67 14.77
CA LEU A 349 10.35 -1.30 14.28
C LEU A 349 8.91 -0.91 13.92
N GLU A 350 8.14 -1.83 13.34
CA GLU A 350 6.70 -1.61 13.14
C GLU A 350 5.97 -1.41 14.48
N THR A 351 6.28 -2.23 15.49
CA THR A 351 5.66 -2.11 16.81
C THR A 351 5.96 -0.77 17.46
N LEU A 352 7.20 -0.25 17.35
CA LEU A 352 7.54 1.09 17.84
C LEU A 352 6.66 2.18 17.23
N ILE A 353 6.46 2.13 15.91
CA ILE A 353 5.61 3.10 15.20
C ILE A 353 4.14 2.95 15.62
N LEU A 354 3.65 1.73 15.83
CA LEU A 354 2.27 1.49 16.26
C LEU A 354 2.04 1.94 17.71
N LEU A 355 3.01 1.71 18.60
CA LEU A 355 2.97 2.16 19.99
C LEU A 355 3.01 3.69 20.09
N ASP A 356 3.83 4.37 19.30
CA ASP A 356 3.82 5.83 19.20
C ASP A 356 2.42 6.38 18.88
N ARG A 357 1.74 5.78 17.91
CA ARG A 357 0.36 6.18 17.56
C ARG A 357 -0.68 5.83 18.61
N LEU A 358 -0.53 4.67 19.27
CA LEU A 358 -1.41 4.29 20.37
C LEU A 358 -1.28 5.28 21.53
N LEU A 359 -0.04 5.64 21.90
CA LEU A 359 0.25 6.63 22.92
C LEU A 359 -0.35 7.99 22.55
N PHE A 360 -0.19 8.45 21.31
CA PHE A 360 -0.78 9.71 20.83
C PHE A 360 -2.30 9.79 21.06
N LEU A 361 -3.01 8.66 20.91
CA LEU A 361 -4.44 8.57 21.17
C LEU A 361 -4.76 8.49 22.67
N GLN A 362 -3.97 7.75 23.44
CA GLN A 362 -4.15 7.58 24.89
C GLN A 362 -3.78 8.84 25.69
N GLU A 363 -2.92 9.70 25.16
CA GLU A 363 -2.57 11.01 25.71
C GLU A 363 -3.79 11.95 25.82
N GLN A 364 -4.89 11.65 25.11
CA GLN A 364 -6.16 12.39 25.22
C GLN A 364 -6.94 12.06 26.50
N GLY A 365 -6.42 11.18 27.36
CA GLY A 365 -7.02 10.82 28.63
C GLY A 365 -8.37 10.14 28.49
N SER A 366 -9.30 10.42 29.40
CA SER A 366 -10.61 9.75 29.47
C SER A 366 -11.60 10.16 28.36
N VAL A 367 -11.19 10.98 27.39
CA VAL A 367 -12.03 11.43 26.27
C VAL A 367 -11.98 10.44 25.10
N VAL A 368 -10.92 9.63 25.02
CA VAL A 368 -10.68 8.68 23.93
C VAL A 368 -10.37 7.29 24.49
N GLU A 369 -11.11 6.29 24.03
CA GLU A 369 -10.76 4.89 24.19
C GLU A 369 -9.96 4.45 22.96
N ALA A 370 -8.76 3.88 23.15
CA ALA A 370 -7.92 3.42 22.06
C ALA A 370 -7.29 2.05 22.36
N ALA A 371 -7.24 1.19 21.35
CA ALA A 371 -6.68 -0.16 21.42
C ALA A 371 -5.91 -0.51 20.15
N MET A 372 -4.94 -1.42 20.29
CA MET A 372 -4.17 -2.00 19.20
C MET A 372 -4.47 -3.50 19.12
N LEU A 373 -5.01 -3.98 18.00
CA LEU A 373 -5.49 -5.35 17.86
C LEU A 373 -4.98 -6.03 16.58
N PRO A 374 -4.46 -7.28 16.66
CA PRO A 374 -4.21 -8.09 15.48
C PRO A 374 -5.55 -8.61 14.92
N ILE A 375 -5.94 -8.13 13.74
CA ILE A 375 -7.24 -8.42 13.13
C ILE A 375 -7.17 -9.30 11.89
N PHE A 376 -5.98 -9.51 11.33
CA PHE A 376 -5.77 -10.38 10.17
C PHE A 376 -4.75 -11.48 10.46
N ASP A 377 -4.85 -12.57 9.71
CA ASP A 377 -3.78 -13.55 9.63
C ASP A 377 -2.55 -12.88 8.99
N PRO A 378 -1.39 -12.81 9.69
CA PRO A 378 -0.19 -12.16 9.17
C PRO A 378 0.39 -12.86 7.93
N VAL A 379 0.05 -14.12 7.67
CA VAL A 379 0.41 -14.81 6.41
C VAL A 379 -0.37 -14.22 5.23
N LEU A 380 -1.65 -13.90 5.43
CA LEU A 380 -2.53 -13.34 4.39
C LEU A 380 -2.33 -11.83 4.23
N SER A 381 -2.31 -11.10 5.34
CA SER A 381 -2.07 -9.67 5.39
C SER A 381 -1.06 -9.36 6.49
N PRO A 382 0.24 -9.25 6.16
CA PRO A 382 1.25 -9.02 7.19
C PRO A 382 1.13 -7.70 7.93
N ARG A 383 0.42 -6.73 7.35
CA ARG A 383 -0.06 -5.56 8.07
C ARG A 383 -1.39 -5.95 8.71
N ASN A 384 -1.28 -6.66 9.83
CA ASN A 384 -2.41 -7.28 10.51
C ASN A 384 -2.88 -6.53 11.74
N VAL A 385 -2.12 -5.54 12.23
CA VAL A 385 -2.46 -4.79 13.44
C VAL A 385 -3.26 -3.55 13.08
N ALA A 386 -4.44 -3.41 13.69
CA ALA A 386 -5.28 -2.23 13.61
C ALA A 386 -5.17 -1.39 14.88
N LEU A 387 -5.03 -0.08 14.72
CA LEU A 387 -5.30 0.90 15.76
C LEU A 387 -6.78 1.27 15.67
N ILE A 388 -7.50 1.06 16.76
CA ILE A 388 -8.92 1.36 16.86
C ILE A 388 -9.10 2.37 17.97
N ALA A 389 -9.78 3.48 17.69
CA ALA A 389 -10.12 4.46 18.72
C ALA A 389 -11.53 5.00 18.56
N LYS A 390 -12.12 5.41 19.69
CA LYS A 390 -13.47 5.96 19.80
C LYS A 390 -13.49 7.10 20.82
N LYS A 391 -14.22 8.17 20.51
CA LYS A 391 -14.54 9.25 21.48
C LYS A 391 -15.64 8.78 22.44
N ILE A 392 -15.44 8.98 23.74
CA ILE A 392 -16.39 8.59 24.80
C ILE A 392 -17.55 9.60 24.91
#